data_AF-A0A1A8M5D7-F1
#
_entry.id   AF-A0A1A8M5D7-F1
#
_cell.length_a   1.000
_cell.length_b   1.000
_cell.length_c   1.000
_cell.angle_alpha   90.00
_cell.angle_beta   90.00
_cell.angle_gamma   90.00
#
_symmetry.space_group_name_H-M   'P 1'
#
loop_
_entity.id
_entity.type
_entity.pdbx_description
1 polymer ?
#
loop_
_entity_poly.entity_id
_entity_poly.type
_entity_poly.pdbx_seq_one_letter_code
_entity_poly.pdbx_strand_id
1 'polypeptide(L)'
;RIALSFLDLVWHFDNDFNHKLHLCDIKPENFAIRKDLTVVAIDVDMAFFEPKMRDILEQNCSSDDDCNFFDCSSRCDPVRRRCSPRRRNSNLQVICEKIFRPWFSPTLLGAKAGLPLQVELQRAMQDCSETDGGVDEAKAQGGVGQRVHQRLLNILNHLLQEEVAFGEREGITQGKNHIHSALNF
;
A
#
# COMPACT_ATOMS: atom_id res chain seq x y z
N ARG A 1 -7.28 -2.83 12.30
CA ARG A 1 -8.41 -2.63 11.35
C ARG A 1 -8.10 -1.55 10.31
N ILE A 2 -7.38 -0.49 10.68
CA ILE A 2 -7.01 0.61 9.77
C ILE A 2 -6.27 0.12 8.52
N ALA A 3 -5.33 -0.83 8.67
CA ALA A 3 -4.61 -1.42 7.54
C ALA A 3 -5.53 -2.12 6.51
N LEU A 4 -6.59 -2.79 6.96
CA LEU A 4 -7.59 -3.35 6.03
C LEU A 4 -8.31 -2.24 5.28
N SER A 5 -8.68 -1.15 5.95
CA SER A 5 -9.34 -0.03 5.29
C SER A 5 -8.45 0.67 4.26
N PHE A 6 -7.13 0.66 4.41
CA PHE A 6 -6.20 1.09 3.35
C PHE A 6 -6.24 0.17 2.13
N LEU A 7 -6.31 -1.16 2.34
CA LEU A 7 -6.45 -2.12 1.23
C LEU A 7 -7.78 -1.94 0.49
N ASP A 8 -8.87 -1.66 1.22
CA ASP A 8 -10.18 -1.36 0.64
C ASP A 8 -10.14 -0.05 -0.17
N LEU A 9 -9.54 1.01 0.39
CA LEU A 9 -9.38 2.29 -0.29
C LEU A 9 -8.62 2.14 -1.62
N VAL A 10 -7.50 1.41 -1.62
CA VAL A 10 -6.72 1.13 -2.83
C VAL A 10 -7.54 0.36 -3.85
N TRP A 11 -8.31 -0.63 -3.42
CA TRP A 11 -9.18 -1.40 -4.30
C TRP A 11 -10.21 -0.51 -5.00
N HIS A 12 -10.86 0.39 -4.26
CA HIS A 12 -11.84 1.32 -4.83
C HIS A 12 -11.22 2.27 -5.87
N PHE A 13 -10.05 2.84 -5.59
CA PHE A 13 -9.36 3.71 -6.55
C PHE A 13 -8.88 2.99 -7.81
N ASP A 14 -8.60 1.70 -7.70
CA ASP A 14 -8.18 0.89 -8.83
C ASP A 14 -9.36 0.39 -9.68
N ASN A 15 -10.56 0.20 -9.11
CA ASN A 15 -11.64 -0.57 -9.75
C ASN A 15 -13.02 0.11 -9.85
N ASP A 16 -13.31 1.16 -9.09
CA ASP A 16 -14.67 1.74 -9.05
C ASP A 16 -14.94 2.78 -10.16
N PHE A 17 -13.90 3.20 -10.86
CA PHE A 17 -13.96 4.25 -11.87
C PHE A 17 -13.70 3.71 -13.28
N ASN A 18 -14.21 4.41 -14.31
CA ASN A 18 -13.95 4.07 -15.72
C ASN A 18 -12.45 4.11 -16.08
N HIS A 19 -11.69 4.94 -15.36
CA HIS A 19 -10.24 5.00 -15.44
C HIS A 19 -9.67 4.87 -14.04
N LYS A 20 -8.56 4.13 -13.92
CA LYS A 20 -7.83 4.01 -12.66
C LYS A 20 -7.45 5.40 -12.12
N LEU A 21 -7.67 5.62 -10.83
CA LEU A 21 -7.23 6.82 -10.13
C LEU A 21 -5.85 6.54 -9.50
N HIS A 22 -4.82 7.26 -9.91
CA HIS A 22 -3.46 7.12 -9.38
C HIS A 22 -3.26 8.07 -8.21
N LEU A 23 -2.82 7.52 -7.08
CA LEU A 23 -2.32 8.30 -5.95
C LEU A 23 -0.82 8.45 -6.08
N CYS A 24 -0.35 9.70 -6.16
CA CYS A 24 1.06 10.02 -6.31
C CYS A 24 1.66 10.76 -5.11
N ASP A 25 0.89 11.16 -4.09
CA ASP A 25 1.45 11.73 -2.86
C ASP A 25 0.89 11.00 -1.63
N ILE A 26 1.52 9.88 -1.26
CA ILE A 26 1.10 9.07 -0.12
C ILE A 26 1.92 9.47 1.10
N LYS A 27 1.24 10.12 2.04
CA LYS A 27 1.77 10.43 3.36
C LYS A 27 0.70 10.23 4.42
N PRO A 28 1.05 9.82 5.66
CA PRO A 28 0.06 9.63 6.73
C PRO A 28 -0.88 10.83 6.91
N GLU A 29 -0.37 12.06 6.81
CA GLU A 29 -1.12 13.31 6.95
C GLU A 29 -2.16 13.57 5.84
N ASN A 30 -2.04 12.91 4.67
CA ASN A 30 -3.00 13.04 3.57
C ASN A 30 -4.25 12.16 3.77
N PHE A 31 -4.29 11.36 4.85
CA PHE A 31 -5.41 10.50 5.20
C PHE A 31 -6.00 10.86 6.56
N ALA A 32 -7.31 10.67 6.69
CA ALA A 32 -7.98 10.70 7.98
C ALA A 32 -8.59 9.34 8.32
N ILE A 33 -8.69 9.07 9.62
CA ILE A 33 -9.31 7.87 10.15
C ILE A 33 -10.61 8.29 10.84
N ARG A 34 -11.74 7.76 10.37
CA ARG A 34 -13.05 7.98 10.97
C ARG A 34 -13.21 7.19 12.26
N LYS A 35 -14.27 7.49 13.04
CA LYS A 35 -14.56 6.81 14.32
C LYS A 35 -14.79 5.30 14.17
N ASP A 36 -15.27 4.87 13.01
CA ASP A 36 -15.47 3.46 12.64
C ASP A 36 -14.19 2.80 12.07
N LEU A 37 -13.05 3.51 12.12
CA LEU A 37 -11.74 3.10 11.61
C LEU A 37 -11.65 3.04 10.09
N THR A 38 -12.63 3.60 9.37
CA THR A 38 -12.52 3.80 7.92
C THR A 38 -11.50 4.89 7.60
N VAL A 39 -10.55 4.54 6.75
CA VAL A 39 -9.57 5.43 6.16
C VAL A 39 -10.21 6.18 5.00
N VAL A 40 -10.03 7.48 4.97
CA VAL A 40 -10.43 8.34 3.85
C VAL A 40 -9.26 9.21 3.42
N ALA A 41 -9.09 9.40 2.11
CA ALA A 41 -8.17 10.40 1.60
C ALA A 41 -8.77 11.79 1.83
N ILE A 42 -8.01 12.69 2.44
CA ILE A 42 -8.41 14.08 2.71
C ILE A 42 -7.64 15.09 1.87
N ASP A 43 -6.46 14.69 1.38
CA ASP A 43 -5.71 15.41 0.37
C ASP A 43 -5.61 14.53 -0.88
N VAL A 44 -6.15 15.03 -1.99
CA VAL A 44 -6.20 14.35 -3.28
C VAL A 44 -5.70 15.25 -4.41
N ASP A 45 -4.94 16.29 -4.09
CA ASP A 45 -4.44 17.27 -5.09
C ASP A 45 -3.45 16.63 -6.06
N MET A 46 -2.75 15.58 -5.63
CA MET A 46 -1.84 14.76 -6.43
C MET A 46 -2.46 13.41 -6.85
N ALA A 47 -3.79 13.37 -7.00
CA ALA A 47 -4.51 12.21 -7.52
C ALA A 47 -5.02 12.48 -8.95
N PHE A 48 -4.63 11.62 -9.90
CA PHE A 48 -4.97 11.81 -11.32
C PHE A 48 -5.50 10.52 -11.94
N PHE A 49 -6.54 10.65 -12.78
CA PHE A 49 -6.99 9.52 -13.61
C PHE A 49 -5.94 9.16 -14.67
N GLU A 50 -5.88 7.88 -15.05
CA GLU A 50 -4.91 7.32 -16.01
C GLU A 50 -4.65 8.21 -17.25
N PRO A 51 -5.64 8.77 -17.97
CA PRO A 51 -5.35 9.63 -19.12
C PRO A 51 -4.49 10.85 -18.76
N LYS A 52 -4.82 11.55 -17.66
CA LYS A 52 -4.07 12.72 -17.21
C LYS A 52 -2.70 12.32 -16.65
N MET A 53 -2.62 11.16 -15.99
CA MET A 53 -1.37 10.65 -15.47
C MET A 53 -0.36 10.36 -16.59
N ARG A 54 -0.83 9.82 -17.72
CA ARG A 54 0.03 9.58 -18.90
C ARG A 54 0.66 10.85 -19.43
N ASP A 55 -0.10 11.93 -19.51
CA ASP A 55 0.40 13.24 -19.95
C ASP A 55 1.45 13.80 -18.98
N ILE A 56 1.23 13.63 -17.67
CA ILE A 56 2.16 14.11 -16.62
C ILE A 56 3.50 13.35 -16.72
N LEU A 57 3.46 12.03 -16.90
CA LEU A 57 4.67 11.19 -16.96
C LEU A 57 5.47 11.38 -18.26
N GLU A 58 4.89 11.91 -19.33
CA GLU A 58 5.56 12.05 -20.62
C GLU A 58 6.55 13.24 -20.68
N GLN A 59 7.65 13.12 -19.93
CA GLN A 59 8.72 14.12 -19.81
C GLN A 59 9.99 13.68 -20.55
N ASN A 60 10.93 14.61 -20.72
CA ASN A 60 12.28 14.28 -21.19
C ASN A 60 13.12 13.72 -20.03
N CYS A 61 14.02 12.78 -20.33
CA CYS A 61 14.83 12.11 -19.31
C CYS A 61 16.22 11.72 -19.81
N SER A 62 17.12 11.52 -18.83
CA SER A 62 18.42 10.89 -18.98
C SER A 62 18.54 9.58 -18.21
N SER A 63 17.80 9.44 -17.10
CA SER A 63 17.68 8.20 -16.32
C SER A 63 16.26 7.99 -15.80
N ASP A 64 15.97 6.80 -15.24
CA ASP A 64 14.68 6.49 -14.62
C ASP A 64 14.34 7.45 -13.47
N ASP A 65 15.34 8.03 -12.80
CA ASP A 65 15.14 8.97 -11.69
C ASP A 65 14.49 10.28 -12.15
N ASP A 66 14.63 10.64 -13.43
CA ASP A 66 13.96 11.79 -14.03
C ASP A 66 12.46 11.51 -14.31
N CYS A 67 12.05 10.23 -14.27
CA CYS A 67 10.71 9.77 -14.61
C CYS A 67 9.82 9.57 -13.38
N ASN A 68 9.99 10.43 -12.37
CA ASN A 68 9.20 10.42 -11.15
C ASN A 68 8.25 11.61 -11.09
N PHE A 69 7.02 11.35 -10.70
CA PHE A 69 6.05 12.36 -10.29
C PHE A 69 5.62 12.02 -8.85
N PHE A 70 6.29 12.65 -7.88
CA PHE A 70 6.19 12.30 -6.46
C PHE A 70 6.42 10.79 -6.25
N ASP A 71 5.43 10.06 -5.74
CA ASP A 71 5.52 8.63 -5.48
C ASP A 71 5.16 7.75 -6.69
N CYS A 72 4.76 8.35 -7.81
CA CYS A 72 4.52 7.64 -9.07
C CYS A 72 5.80 7.62 -9.90
N SER A 73 6.28 6.42 -10.26
CA SER A 73 7.49 6.26 -11.07
C SER A 73 7.20 5.67 -12.44
N SER A 74 8.08 5.98 -13.39
CA SER A 74 8.08 5.50 -14.79
C SER A 74 9.50 5.07 -15.16
N ARG A 75 9.73 4.66 -16.41
CA ARG A 75 11.06 4.32 -16.95
C ARG A 75 11.45 5.27 -18.05
N CYS A 76 12.73 5.64 -18.09
CA CYS A 76 13.31 6.40 -19.17
C CYS A 76 13.65 5.47 -20.35
N ASP A 77 13.22 5.84 -21.54
CA ASP A 77 13.77 5.26 -22.77
C ASP A 77 15.07 6.02 -23.11
N PRO A 78 16.25 5.40 -22.97
CA PRO A 78 17.53 6.10 -23.16
C PRO A 78 17.78 6.47 -24.63
N VAL A 79 17.11 5.80 -25.58
CA VAL A 79 17.22 6.09 -27.01
C VAL A 79 16.35 7.29 -27.35
N ARG A 80 15.10 7.30 -26.89
CA ARG A 80 14.17 8.40 -27.15
C ARG A 80 14.38 9.60 -26.25
N ARG A 81 15.12 9.45 -25.14
CA ARG A 81 15.31 10.46 -24.08
C ARG A 81 13.98 10.95 -23.53
N ARG A 82 12.97 10.05 -23.45
CA ARG A 82 11.64 10.35 -22.92
C ARG A 82 11.18 9.27 -21.96
N CYS A 83 10.47 9.69 -20.93
CA CYS A 83 9.83 8.80 -19.99
C CYS A 83 8.68 8.05 -20.64
N SER A 84 8.48 6.81 -20.24
CA SER A 84 7.27 6.06 -20.54
C SER A 84 6.05 6.81 -19.98
N PRO A 85 4.98 7.01 -20.77
CA PRO A 85 3.74 7.57 -20.23
C PRO A 85 3.04 6.59 -19.29
N ARG A 86 3.44 5.31 -19.26
CA ARG A 86 2.90 4.32 -18.34
C ARG A 86 3.64 4.35 -17.01
N ARG A 87 2.87 4.46 -15.93
CA ARG A 87 3.36 4.29 -14.56
C ARG A 87 3.85 2.86 -14.33
N ARG A 88 4.98 2.72 -13.66
CA ARG A 88 5.65 1.46 -13.32
C ARG A 88 5.09 0.84 -12.05
N ASN A 89 4.90 1.63 -10.99
CA ASN A 89 4.39 1.15 -9.71
C ASN A 89 2.87 1.34 -9.58
N SER A 90 2.23 0.60 -8.67
CA SER A 90 0.79 0.69 -8.39
C SER A 90 0.50 1.44 -7.09
N ASN A 91 -0.77 1.83 -6.88
CA ASN A 91 -1.24 2.41 -5.62
C ASN A 91 -0.94 1.51 -4.42
N LEU A 92 -1.15 0.19 -4.56
CA LEU A 92 -0.86 -0.78 -3.53
C LEU A 92 0.63 -0.77 -3.13
N GLN A 93 1.53 -0.73 -4.10
CA GLN A 93 2.97 -0.70 -3.82
C GLN A 93 3.36 0.55 -3.05
N VAL A 94 2.82 1.71 -3.42
CA VAL A 94 3.10 2.96 -2.70
C VAL A 94 2.52 2.94 -1.29
N ILE A 95 1.30 2.45 -1.09
CA ILE A 95 0.75 2.25 0.27
C ILE A 95 1.62 1.31 1.09
N CYS A 96 2.06 0.20 0.49
CA CYS A 96 2.93 -0.75 1.16
C CYS A 96 4.27 -0.12 1.56
N GLU A 97 4.85 0.69 0.69
CA GLU A 97 6.13 1.35 0.96
C GLU A 97 6.02 2.50 1.97
N LYS A 98 5.00 3.34 1.86
CA LYS A 98 4.90 4.60 2.59
C LYS A 98 4.13 4.49 3.91
N ILE A 99 3.16 3.59 3.99
CA ILE A 99 2.29 3.42 5.17
C ILE A 99 2.63 2.13 5.89
N PHE A 100 2.56 0.98 5.20
CA PHE A 100 2.67 -0.31 5.87
C PHE A 100 4.09 -0.65 6.30
N ARG A 101 5.11 -0.43 5.45
CA ARG A 101 6.52 -0.74 5.75
C ARG A 101 6.98 -0.11 7.07
N PRO A 102 6.71 1.18 7.35
CA PRO A 102 6.94 1.75 8.67
C PRO A 102 6.18 1.00 9.79
N TRP A 103 4.86 0.84 9.65
CA TRP A 103 3.96 0.33 10.70
C TRP A 103 4.27 -1.08 11.14
N PHE A 104 4.64 -1.95 10.21
CA PHE A 104 4.94 -3.34 10.52
C PHE A 104 6.44 -3.60 10.55
N SER A 105 7.30 -2.58 10.62
CA SER A 105 8.73 -2.82 10.73
C SER A 105 9.05 -3.73 11.94
N PRO A 106 10.06 -4.62 11.83
CA PRO A 106 10.42 -5.52 12.93
C PRO A 106 10.71 -4.78 14.24
N THR A 107 11.26 -3.56 14.14
CA THR A 107 11.52 -2.68 15.28
C THR A 107 10.24 -2.28 16.03
N LEU A 108 9.16 -1.96 15.32
CA LEU A 108 7.87 -1.64 15.95
C LEU A 108 7.12 -2.89 16.45
N LEU A 109 7.26 -4.01 15.74
CA LEU A 109 6.65 -5.28 16.16
C LEU A 109 7.32 -5.87 17.42
N GLY A 110 8.58 -5.51 17.70
CA GLY A 110 9.30 -5.93 18.90
C GLY A 110 9.36 -7.46 19.04
N ALA A 111 9.03 -7.98 20.22
CA ALA A 111 9.03 -9.42 20.48
C ALA A 111 8.06 -10.23 19.60
N LYS A 112 7.01 -9.58 19.05
CA LYS A 112 6.06 -10.23 18.14
C LYS A 112 6.62 -10.43 16.73
N ALA A 113 7.71 -9.77 16.37
CA ALA A 113 8.27 -9.84 15.01
C ALA A 113 8.67 -11.27 14.58
N GLY A 114 9.05 -12.13 15.53
CA GLY A 114 9.45 -13.51 15.26
C GLY A 114 8.29 -14.52 15.20
N LEU A 115 7.06 -14.10 15.48
CA LEU A 115 5.91 -14.98 15.42
C LEU A 115 5.59 -15.34 13.95
N PRO A 116 5.13 -16.58 13.65
CA PRO A 116 5.00 -17.07 12.28
C PRO A 116 4.18 -16.15 11.37
N LEU A 117 3.07 -15.63 11.87
CA LEU A 117 2.15 -14.80 11.10
C LEU A 117 2.71 -13.39 10.83
N GLN A 118 3.50 -12.85 11.76
CA GLN A 118 4.20 -11.58 11.61
C GLN A 118 5.35 -11.71 10.61
N VAL A 119 6.08 -12.83 10.63
CA VAL A 119 7.09 -13.14 9.61
C VAL A 119 6.44 -13.26 8.22
N GLU A 120 5.26 -13.89 8.13
CA GLU A 120 4.52 -13.96 6.87
C GLU A 120 4.08 -12.57 6.39
N LEU A 121 3.57 -11.72 7.30
CA LEU A 121 3.23 -10.33 6.99
C LEU A 121 4.44 -9.56 6.44
N GLN A 122 5.61 -9.69 7.08
CA GLN A 122 6.84 -9.03 6.60
C GLN A 122 7.19 -9.45 5.17
N ARG A 123 7.14 -10.75 4.87
CA ARG A 123 7.41 -11.26 3.52
C ARG A 123 6.39 -10.71 2.52
N ALA A 124 5.10 -10.74 2.86
CA ALA A 124 4.05 -10.23 1.99
C ALA A 124 4.21 -8.72 1.72
N MET A 125 4.69 -7.94 2.70
CA MET A 125 4.97 -6.52 2.52
C MET A 125 6.20 -6.24 1.67
N GLN A 126 7.25 -7.08 1.79
CA GLN A 126 8.40 -6.99 0.91
C GLN A 126 7.98 -7.25 -0.54
N ASP A 127 7.24 -8.33 -0.78
CA ASP A 127 6.68 -8.66 -2.10
C ASP A 127 5.79 -7.52 -2.64
N CYS A 128 5.04 -6.86 -1.73
CA CYS A 128 4.17 -5.75 -2.06
C CYS A 128 4.90 -4.46 -2.43
N SER A 129 6.11 -4.21 -1.94
CA SER A 129 6.86 -2.99 -2.27
C SER A 129 7.79 -3.19 -3.46
N GLU A 130 8.35 -4.39 -3.62
CA GLU A 130 9.41 -4.68 -4.60
C GLU A 130 8.94 -5.17 -5.97
N THR A 131 7.64 -5.39 -6.18
CA THR A 131 7.13 -5.97 -7.43
C THR A 131 7.39 -5.02 -8.62
N ASP A 132 8.48 -5.23 -9.34
CA ASP A 132 8.84 -4.38 -10.47
C ASP A 132 7.78 -4.50 -11.57
N GLY A 133 7.01 -3.44 -11.81
CA GLY A 133 6.11 -3.32 -12.95
C GLY A 133 6.91 -3.18 -14.24
N GLY A 134 7.42 -4.30 -14.74
CA GLY A 134 8.09 -4.39 -16.03
C GLY A 134 7.19 -3.93 -17.19
N VAL A 135 7.83 -3.44 -18.26
CA VAL A 135 7.21 -2.70 -19.37
C VAL A 135 6.25 -3.54 -20.25
N ASP A 136 6.12 -4.85 -20.06
CA ASP A 136 5.40 -5.73 -21.01
C ASP A 136 4.26 -6.58 -20.41
N GLU A 137 3.61 -6.19 -19.31
CA GLU A 137 2.65 -7.09 -18.65
C GLU A 137 1.31 -6.48 -18.20
N ALA A 138 0.72 -5.57 -18.99
CA ALA A 138 -0.61 -5.02 -18.70
C ALA A 138 -1.74 -6.09 -18.55
N LYS A 139 -1.52 -7.34 -18.98
CA LYS A 139 -2.46 -8.47 -18.78
C LYS A 139 -2.08 -9.44 -17.67
N ALA A 140 -0.81 -9.50 -17.24
CA ALA A 140 -0.37 -10.40 -16.17
C ALA A 140 -0.25 -9.69 -14.80
N GLN A 141 -0.06 -8.37 -14.79
CA GLN A 141 0.08 -7.56 -13.58
C GLN A 141 -1.19 -7.46 -12.75
N GLY A 142 -2.37 -7.51 -13.37
CA GLY A 142 -3.65 -7.60 -12.64
C GLY A 142 -3.66 -8.79 -11.67
N GLY A 143 -3.11 -9.94 -12.09
CA GLY A 143 -3.05 -11.14 -11.26
C GLY A 143 -1.97 -11.09 -10.17
N VAL A 144 -0.84 -10.41 -10.37
CA VAL A 144 0.20 -10.31 -9.32
C VAL A 144 -0.25 -9.35 -8.22
N GLY A 145 -0.66 -8.14 -8.58
CA GLY A 145 -1.13 -7.15 -7.61
C GLY A 145 -2.33 -7.63 -6.81
N GLN A 146 -3.30 -8.27 -7.47
CA GLN A 146 -4.46 -8.85 -6.81
C GLN A 146 -4.10 -10.03 -5.89
N ARG A 147 -3.13 -10.88 -6.26
CA ARG A 147 -2.63 -11.95 -5.38
C ARG A 147 -1.97 -11.39 -4.12
N VAL A 148 -1.16 -10.35 -4.25
CA VAL A 148 -0.53 -9.69 -3.09
C VAL A 148 -1.58 -9.02 -2.22
N HIS A 149 -2.52 -8.28 -2.82
CA HIS A 149 -3.66 -7.67 -2.11
C HIS A 149 -4.43 -8.70 -1.29
N GLN A 150 -4.86 -9.81 -1.92
CA GLN A 150 -5.60 -10.87 -1.25
C GLN A 150 -4.78 -11.54 -0.15
N ARG A 151 -3.48 -11.75 -0.36
CA ARG A 151 -2.59 -12.32 0.65
C ARG A 151 -2.47 -11.41 1.86
N LEU A 152 -2.26 -10.12 1.67
CA LEU A 152 -2.24 -9.13 2.76
C LEU A 152 -3.59 -9.09 3.48
N LEU A 153 -4.71 -9.09 2.74
CA LEU A 153 -6.05 -9.10 3.31
C LEU A 153 -6.26 -10.31 4.23
N ASN A 154 -5.84 -11.50 3.80
CA ASN A 154 -5.98 -12.73 4.58
C ASN A 154 -5.13 -12.69 5.86
N ILE A 155 -3.86 -12.30 5.75
CA ILE A 155 -2.94 -12.23 6.89
C ILE A 155 -3.43 -11.21 7.93
N LEU A 156 -3.83 -10.01 7.48
CA LEU A 156 -4.33 -8.96 8.36
C LEU A 156 -5.64 -9.35 9.06
N ASN A 157 -6.55 -10.04 8.37
CA ASN A 157 -7.76 -10.57 9.00
C ASN A 157 -7.44 -11.65 10.04
N HIS A 158 -6.49 -12.55 9.77
CA HIS A 158 -6.08 -13.56 10.74
C HIS A 158 -5.45 -12.94 11.99
N LEU A 159 -4.59 -11.92 11.82
CA LEU A 159 -4.02 -11.17 12.93
C LEU A 159 -5.09 -10.50 13.80
N LEU A 160 -6.14 -9.94 13.19
CA LEU A 160 -7.26 -9.35 13.94
C LEU A 160 -8.05 -10.39 14.72
N GLN A 161 -8.25 -11.59 14.16
CA GLN A 161 -8.93 -12.67 14.86
C GLN A 161 -8.12 -13.16 16.06
N GLU A 162 -6.79 -13.28 15.93
CA GLU A 162 -5.90 -13.63 17.05
C GLU A 162 -5.94 -12.57 18.17
N GLU A 163 -5.97 -11.28 17.83
CA GLU A 163 -6.07 -10.20 18.83
C GLU A 163 -7.41 -10.21 19.58
N VAL A 164 -8.52 -10.44 18.87
CA VAL A 164 -9.85 -10.54 19.50
C VAL A 164 -9.89 -11.75 20.44
N ALA A 165 -9.41 -12.91 19.99
CA ALA A 165 -9.37 -14.11 20.82
C ALA A 165 -8.47 -13.97 22.05
N PHE A 166 -7.38 -13.21 21.95
CA PHE A 166 -6.50 -12.93 23.09
C PHE A 166 -7.11 -11.89 24.05
N GLY A 167 -7.73 -10.83 23.54
CA GLY A 167 -8.42 -9.83 24.34
C GLY A 167 -9.63 -10.39 25.10
N GLU A 168 -10.34 -11.36 24.55
CA GLU A 168 -11.40 -12.10 25.25
C GLU A 168 -10.86 -12.97 26.39
N ARG A 169 -9.66 -13.55 26.24
CA ARG A 169 -8.99 -14.33 27.29
C ARG A 169 -8.43 -13.45 28.40
N GLU A 170 -7.83 -12.30 28.08
CA GLU A 170 -7.35 -11.33 29.08
C GLU A 170 -8.49 -10.60 29.79
N GLY A 171 -9.64 -10.41 29.14
CA GLY A 171 -10.86 -9.86 29.76
C GLY A 171 -11.39 -10.70 30.93
N ILE A 172 -10.99 -11.97 31.03
CA ILE A 172 -11.32 -12.88 32.14
C ILE A 172 -10.33 -12.71 33.32
N THR A 173 -9.17 -12.09 33.10
CA THR A 173 -8.13 -11.86 34.12
C THR A 173 -7.73 -10.38 34.17
N GLN A 174 -8.53 -9.57 34.87
CA GLN A 174 -8.31 -8.16 35.31
C GLN A 174 -7.27 -7.26 34.61
N GLY A 175 -7.74 -6.06 34.23
CA GLY A 175 -7.00 -4.81 34.48
C GLY A 175 -6.24 -4.19 33.31
N LYS A 176 -6.94 -3.36 32.52
CA LYS A 176 -6.46 -2.46 31.45
C LYS A 176 -4.98 -2.06 31.52
N ASN A 177 -4.21 -2.56 30.56
CA ASN A 177 -3.14 -1.81 29.91
C ASN A 177 -3.49 -1.70 28.42
N HIS A 178 -3.73 -0.48 27.92
CA HIS A 178 -3.92 -0.25 26.49
C HIS A 178 -2.56 -0.42 25.78
N ILE A 179 -2.27 -1.64 25.36
CA ILE A 179 -1.19 -1.92 24.41
C ILE A 179 -1.71 -1.46 23.05
N HIS A 180 -1.17 -0.37 22.51
CA HIS A 180 -1.41 -0.02 21.11
C HIS A 180 -0.92 -1.18 20.24
N SER A 181 -1.85 -1.81 19.52
CA SER A 181 -1.55 -2.85 18.55
C SER A 181 -1.08 -2.22 17.24
N ALA A 182 -0.12 -2.85 16.58
CA ALA A 182 0.36 -2.53 15.23
C ALA A 182 -0.78 -2.34 14.19
N LEU A 183 -1.97 -2.86 14.47
CA LEU A 183 -3.14 -2.80 13.58
C LEU A 183 -4.08 -1.61 13.85
N ASN A 184 -3.84 -0.87 14.92
CA ASN A 184 -4.66 0.27 15.38
C ASN A 184 -3.84 1.55 15.64
N PHE A 185 -2.60 1.61 15.15
CA PHE A 185 -1.85 2.88 15.06
C PHE A 185 -2.35 3.71 13.89
#